data_AF-A0A5B8R9H0-F1
#
_entry.id   AF-A0A5B8R9H0-F1
#
_cell.length_a   1.000
_cell.length_b   1.000
_cell.length_c   1.000
_cell.angle_alpha   90.00
_cell.angle_beta   90.00
_cell.angle_gamma   90.00
#
_symmetry.space_group_name_H-M   'P 1'
#
loop_
_entity.id
_entity.type
_entity.pdbx_description
1 polymer ?
#
loop_
_entity_poly.entity_id
_entity_poly.type
_entity_poly.pdbx_seq_one_letter_code
_entity_poly.pdbx_strand_id
1 'polypeptide(L)'
;MAKTKFNKGKAYHGSDDVTEGKLKGETCLTDYFYFLCPKCEGKQILRVLEYEVRVHKEENEYNEFYEKKATEGFTLAFHLHCENCGFDDFTKISNIGLQQGDIREQQ
;
A
#
# COMPACT_ATOMS: atom_id res chain seq x y z
N MET A 1 -21.28 -17.22 -4.77
CA MET A 1 -20.25 -17.53 -3.76
C MET A 1 -20.14 -16.33 -2.83
N ALA A 2 -20.18 -16.52 -1.51
CA ALA A 2 -20.02 -15.41 -0.57
C ALA A 2 -18.63 -14.80 -0.76
N LYS A 3 -18.54 -13.48 -0.96
CA LYS A 3 -17.27 -12.78 -1.09
C LYS A 3 -16.51 -12.97 0.23
N THR A 4 -15.36 -13.65 0.18
CA THR A 4 -14.50 -13.84 1.35
C THR A 4 -14.06 -12.46 1.86
N LYS A 5 -14.17 -12.25 3.17
CA LYS A 5 -13.65 -11.03 3.81
C LYS A 5 -12.13 -10.99 3.63
N PHE A 6 -11.58 -9.79 3.41
CA PHE A 6 -10.13 -9.57 3.30
C PHE A 6 -9.39 -10.17 4.50
N ASN A 7 -8.26 -10.84 4.26
CA ASN A 7 -7.49 -11.55 5.29
C ASN A 7 -8.37 -12.50 6.12
N LYS A 8 -9.37 -13.15 5.50
CA LYS A 8 -10.34 -14.04 6.16
C LYS A 8 -11.07 -13.36 7.34
N GLY A 9 -11.16 -12.03 7.34
CA GLY A 9 -11.75 -11.22 8.41
C GLY A 9 -10.88 -11.03 9.65
N LYS A 10 -9.61 -11.46 9.63
CA LYS A 10 -8.66 -11.24 10.73
C LYS A 10 -8.06 -9.84 10.69
N ALA A 11 -7.71 -9.30 11.85
CA ALA A 11 -6.96 -8.05 11.96
C ALA A 11 -5.60 -8.18 11.25
N TYR A 12 -5.10 -7.07 10.70
CA TYR A 12 -3.83 -7.02 9.99
C TYR A 12 -3.17 -5.65 10.12
N HIS A 13 -1.85 -5.66 10.03
CA HIS A 13 -0.99 -4.48 9.94
C HIS A 13 0.26 -4.86 9.15
N GLY A 14 0.95 -3.86 8.59
CA GLY A 14 2.26 -4.13 7.97
C GLY A 14 3.29 -4.41 9.05
N SER A 15 4.18 -5.35 8.84
CA SER A 15 5.26 -5.62 9.80
C SER A 15 6.34 -4.53 9.78
N ASP A 16 7.35 -4.69 10.63
CA ASP A 16 8.56 -3.85 10.64
C ASP A 16 9.27 -3.84 9.28
N ASP A 17 9.10 -4.88 8.46
CA ASP A 17 9.67 -4.97 7.11
C ASP A 17 8.90 -4.13 6.08
N VAL A 18 7.66 -3.73 6.38
CA VAL A 18 6.84 -2.87 5.54
C VAL A 18 6.85 -1.41 5.98
N THR A 19 7.04 -1.18 7.27
CA THR A 19 7.06 0.17 7.86
C THR A 19 8.42 0.84 7.70
N GLU A 20 8.52 2.11 8.12
CA GLU A 20 9.77 2.88 8.18
C GLU A 20 10.53 2.97 6.84
N GLY A 21 9.80 2.96 5.72
CA GLY A 21 10.39 3.05 4.38
C GLY A 21 11.13 1.81 3.90
N LYS A 22 10.98 0.67 4.59
CA LYS A 22 11.64 -0.60 4.22
C LYS A 22 10.98 -1.27 3.02
N LEU A 23 9.65 -1.23 2.90
CA LEU A 23 8.96 -1.64 1.68
C LEU A 23 9.12 -0.56 0.60
N LYS A 24 9.62 -0.98 -0.55
CA LYS A 24 9.81 -0.13 -1.73
C LYS A 24 8.97 -0.62 -2.89
N GLY A 25 8.85 0.22 -3.90
CA GLY A 25 8.26 -0.17 -5.16
C GLY A 25 8.76 0.69 -6.32
N GLU A 26 8.52 0.22 -7.52
CA GLU A 26 8.90 0.91 -8.75
C GLU A 26 7.98 0.54 -9.91
N THR A 27 7.97 1.36 -10.94
CA THR A 27 7.43 1.02 -12.25
C THR A 27 8.52 0.41 -13.12
N CYS A 28 8.16 -0.46 -14.07
CA CYS A 28 9.11 -1.04 -15.02
C CYS A 28 8.93 -0.42 -16.43
N LEU A 29 9.04 -1.21 -17.50
CA LEU A 29 8.74 -0.78 -18.86
C LEU A 29 7.25 -0.46 -19.09
N THR A 30 6.39 -0.76 -18.12
CA THR A 30 4.97 -0.39 -18.09
C THR A 30 4.68 0.63 -16.99
N ASP A 31 3.45 1.13 -16.95
CA ASP A 31 2.93 2.05 -15.94
C ASP A 31 2.45 1.36 -14.65
N TYR A 32 2.61 0.04 -14.54
CA TYR A 32 2.25 -0.70 -13.35
C TYR A 32 3.27 -0.49 -12.24
N PHE A 33 2.77 -0.13 -11.06
CA PHE A 33 3.58 -0.07 -9.85
C PHE A 33 3.72 -1.46 -9.25
N TYR A 34 4.96 -1.86 -8.95
CA TYR A 34 5.30 -3.13 -8.35
C TYR A 34 5.88 -2.92 -6.95
N PHE A 35 5.39 -3.69 -5.98
CA PHE A 35 6.02 -3.79 -4.67
C PHE A 35 7.24 -4.70 -4.75
N LEU A 36 8.36 -4.29 -4.14
CA LEU A 36 9.60 -5.05 -4.13
C LEU A 36 9.80 -5.71 -2.76
N CYS A 37 10.22 -6.97 -2.77
CA CYS A 37 10.44 -7.74 -1.56
C CYS A 37 11.60 -7.14 -0.73
N PRO A 38 11.39 -6.77 0.54
CA PRO A 38 12.44 -6.19 1.39
C PRO A 38 13.46 -7.23 1.88
N LYS A 39 13.18 -8.52 1.72
CA LYS A 39 14.04 -9.63 2.19
C LYS A 39 14.96 -10.21 1.13
N CYS A 40 14.57 -10.13 -0.15
CA CYS A 40 15.36 -10.69 -1.24
C CYS A 40 16.44 -9.69 -1.68
N GLU A 41 17.62 -10.20 -2.04
CA GLU A 41 18.59 -9.40 -2.77
C GLU A 41 18.05 -9.06 -4.16
N GLY A 42 18.25 -7.81 -4.60
CA GLY A 42 17.76 -7.32 -5.88
C GLY A 42 16.35 -6.72 -5.82
N LYS A 43 15.58 -6.90 -6.90
CA LYS A 43 14.26 -6.27 -7.10
C LYS A 43 13.16 -7.31 -7.35
N GLN A 44 13.13 -8.32 -6.48
CA GLN A 44 12.11 -9.36 -6.58
C GLN A 44 10.72 -8.76 -6.35
N ILE A 45 9.84 -8.87 -7.34
CA ILE A 45 8.47 -8.36 -7.28
C ILE A 45 7.63 -9.22 -6.34
N LEU A 46 6.86 -8.58 -5.46
CA LEU A 46 5.83 -9.19 -4.63
C LEU A 46 4.52 -9.33 -5.42
N ARG A 47 3.81 -10.44 -5.20
CA ARG A 47 2.45 -10.64 -5.70
C ARG A 47 1.46 -9.96 -4.77
N VAL A 48 0.46 -9.29 -5.33
CA VAL A 48 -0.75 -8.88 -4.60
C VAL A 48 -1.73 -10.04 -4.64
N LEU A 49 -2.05 -10.62 -3.49
CA LEU A 49 -2.97 -11.77 -3.37
C LEU A 49 -4.42 -11.33 -3.19
N GLU A 50 -4.63 -10.32 -2.35
CA GLU A 50 -5.95 -9.78 -2.01
C GLU A 50 -5.86 -8.26 -1.90
N TYR A 51 -6.99 -7.57 -2.10
CA TYR A 51 -7.13 -6.15 -1.82
C TYR A 51 -8.48 -5.83 -1.14
N GLU A 52 -8.52 -4.73 -0.40
CA GLU A 52 -9.73 -4.20 0.23
C GLU A 52 -9.77 -2.67 0.15
N VAL A 53 -10.93 -2.11 -0.19
CA VAL A 53 -11.22 -0.68 -0.01
C VAL A 53 -11.57 -0.48 1.46
N ARG A 54 -10.66 0.11 2.23
CA ARG A 54 -10.82 0.36 3.67
C ARG A 54 -11.61 1.61 3.97
N VAL A 55 -11.35 2.63 3.17
CA VAL A 55 -12.01 3.91 3.26
C VAL A 55 -12.34 4.32 1.84
N HIS A 56 -13.55 4.81 1.65
CA HIS A 56 -13.99 5.53 0.47
C HIS A 56 -14.80 6.72 0.96
N LYS A 57 -14.38 7.93 0.61
CA LYS A 57 -15.03 9.20 0.91
C LYS A 57 -15.32 9.90 -0.42
N GLU A 58 -16.52 10.46 -0.55
CA GLU A 58 -16.92 11.22 -1.74
C GLU A 58 -16.02 12.44 -1.96
N GLU A 59 -15.49 13.03 -0.89
CA GLU A 59 -14.54 14.13 -0.95
C GLU A 59 -13.23 13.77 -0.24
N ASN A 60 -12.11 14.28 -0.78
CA ASN A 60 -10.81 14.17 -0.14
C ASN A 60 -10.60 15.34 0.83
N GLU A 61 -10.40 15.03 2.11
CA GLU A 61 -10.23 16.03 3.17
C GLU A 61 -8.98 16.92 2.99
N TYR A 62 -7.99 16.48 2.21
CA TYR A 62 -6.81 17.27 1.93
C TYR A 62 -6.99 18.25 0.78
N ASN A 63 -8.12 18.22 0.07
CA ASN A 63 -8.37 19.10 -1.06
C ASN A 63 -8.20 20.58 -0.71
N GLU A 64 -8.47 21.00 0.53
CA GLU A 64 -8.28 22.40 0.94
C GLU A 64 -6.81 22.87 0.90
N PHE A 65 -5.85 21.96 1.06
CA PHE A 65 -4.41 22.28 1.14
C PHE A 65 -3.68 22.26 -0.21
N TYR A 66 -4.31 21.79 -1.29
CA TYR A 66 -3.66 21.61 -2.59
C TYR A 66 -4.40 22.34 -3.71
N GLU A 67 -3.68 22.89 -4.69
CA GLU A 67 -4.29 23.50 -5.87
C GLU A 67 -5.05 22.46 -6.71
N LYS A 68 -4.41 21.31 -6.95
CA LYS A 68 -5.01 20.18 -7.67
C LYS A 68 -5.82 19.32 -6.70
N LYS A 69 -7.12 19.23 -6.95
CA LYS A 69 -8.06 18.50 -6.10
C LYS A 69 -8.14 17.02 -6.50
N ALA A 70 -8.13 16.12 -5.54
CA ALA A 70 -8.50 14.73 -5.72
C ALA A 70 -10.03 14.62 -5.78
N THR A 71 -10.54 13.81 -6.71
CA THR A 71 -11.99 13.62 -6.88
C THR A 71 -12.63 12.94 -5.67
N GLU A 72 -11.91 12.02 -5.03
CA GLU A 72 -12.40 11.21 -3.91
C GLU A 72 -11.26 10.88 -2.92
N GLY A 73 -11.62 10.54 -1.69
CA GLY A 73 -10.71 10.05 -0.67
C GLY A 73 -10.76 8.53 -0.54
N PHE A 74 -9.62 7.86 -0.43
CA PHE A 74 -9.55 6.41 -0.33
C PHE A 74 -8.37 5.90 0.50
N THR A 75 -8.53 4.69 1.02
CA THR A 75 -7.43 3.85 1.49
C THR A 75 -7.63 2.43 0.98
N LEU A 76 -6.66 1.92 0.22
CA LEU A 76 -6.62 0.55 -0.25
C LEU A 76 -5.64 -0.24 0.62
N ALA A 77 -6.03 -1.44 1.04
CA ALA A 77 -5.14 -2.40 1.68
C ALA A 77 -4.83 -3.53 0.72
N PHE A 78 -3.60 -4.03 0.77
CA PHE A 78 -3.10 -5.12 -0.06
C PHE A 78 -2.45 -6.19 0.81
N HIS A 79 -2.71 -7.45 0.49
CA HIS A 79 -1.95 -8.60 1.01
C HIS A 79 -0.88 -8.96 -0.02
N LEU A 80 0.39 -8.90 0.40
CA LEU A 80 1.56 -9.11 -0.42
C LEU A 80 2.22 -10.46 -0.11
N HIS A 81 2.74 -11.12 -1.14
CA HIS A 81 3.47 -12.38 -1.01
C HIS A 81 4.70 -12.44 -1.92
N CYS A 82 5.83 -12.93 -1.42
CA CYS A 82 7.02 -13.23 -2.19
C CYS A 82 7.14 -14.72 -2.49
N GLU A 83 7.04 -15.10 -3.76
CA GLU A 83 7.23 -16.49 -4.19
C GLU A 83 8.65 -17.02 -3.95
N ASN A 84 9.65 -16.13 -3.85
CA ASN A 84 11.05 -16.54 -3.72
C ASN A 84 11.43 -16.90 -2.27
N CYS A 85 11.07 -16.06 -1.30
CA CYS A 85 11.47 -16.23 0.11
C CYS A 85 10.30 -16.52 1.06
N GLY A 86 9.06 -16.56 0.58
CA GLY A 86 7.87 -16.79 1.39
C GLY A 86 7.45 -15.60 2.26
N PHE A 87 8.06 -14.42 2.08
CA PHE A 87 7.63 -13.20 2.76
C PHE A 87 6.14 -12.92 2.50
N ASP A 88 5.39 -12.65 3.57
CA ASP A 88 3.93 -12.51 3.54
C ASP A 88 3.52 -11.39 4.49
N ASP A 89 2.91 -10.33 3.96
CA ASP A 89 2.67 -9.10 4.74
C ASP A 89 1.58 -8.21 4.12
N PHE A 90 1.23 -7.12 4.80
CA PHE A 90 0.17 -6.20 4.40
C PHE A 90 0.70 -4.78 4.23
N THR A 91 0.24 -4.10 3.18
CA THR A 91 0.51 -2.66 2.99
C THR A 91 -0.78 -1.89 2.70
N LYS A 92 -0.71 -0.56 2.78
CA LYS A 92 -1.83 0.33 2.47
C LYS A 92 -1.36 1.49 1.60
N ILE A 93 -2.17 1.84 0.61
CA ILE A 93 -2.02 3.08 -0.17
C ILE A 93 -3.21 3.96 0.16
N SER A 94 -2.95 5.21 0.54
CA SER A 94 -3.99 6.14 0.97
C SER A 94 -3.74 7.52 0.39
N ASN A 95 -4.76 8.13 -0.20
CA ASN A 95 -4.72 9.55 -0.54
C ASN A 95 -5.36 10.46 0.54
N ILE A 96 -5.76 9.87 1.67
CA ILE A 96 -6.24 10.55 2.88
C ILE A 96 -5.30 10.32 4.08
N GLY A 97 -4.14 9.70 3.84
CA GLY A 97 -3.05 9.59 4.79
C GLY A 97 -2.15 10.83 4.72
N LEU A 98 -0.89 10.67 5.15
CA LEU A 98 0.12 11.72 4.98
C LEU A 98 0.29 12.04 3.47
N GLN A 99 -0.08 13.25 3.09
CA GLN A 99 0.04 13.77 1.72
C GLN A 99 1.18 14.79 1.57
N GLN A 100 1.72 15.30 2.69
CA GLN A 100 2.69 16.41 2.74
C GLN A 100 4.06 15.92 3.22
N GLY A 101 5.12 16.58 2.74
CA GLY A 101 6.44 16.57 3.37
C GLY A 101 7.41 15.49 2.90
N ASP A 102 8.59 15.52 3.52
CA ASP A 102 9.63 14.50 3.38
C ASP A 102 9.41 13.40 4.43
N ILE A 103 9.37 12.15 4.00
CA ILE A 103 9.20 10.99 4.90
C ILE A 103 10.31 10.90 5.97
N ARG A 104 11.44 11.59 5.75
CA ARG A 104 12.59 11.68 6.67
C ARG A 104 12.45 12.79 7.71
N GLU A 105 11.58 13.77 7.49
CA GLU A 105 11.38 14.91 8.41
C GLU A 105 10.35 14.60 9.51
N GLN A 106 9.87 13.35 9.59
CA GLN A 106 8.90 12.89 10.59
C GLN A 106 9.46 11.80 11.53
N GLN A 107 10.79 11.71 11.66
CA GLN A 107 11.48 10.91 12.69
C GLN A 107 11.88 11.78 13.89
#